data_AF-A0A661Y4C4-F1
#
_entry.id   AF-A0A661Y4C4-F1
#
_cell.length_a   1.000
_cell.length_b   1.000
_cell.length_c   1.000
_cell.angle_alpha   90.00
_cell.angle_beta   90.00
_cell.angle_gamma   90.00
#
_symmetry.space_group_name_H-M   'P 1'
#
loop_
_entity.id
_entity.type
_entity.pdbx_description
1 polymer ?
#
loop_
_entity_poly.entity_id
_entity_poly.type
_entity_poly.pdbx_seq_one_letter_code
_entity_poly.pdbx_strand_id
1 'polypeptide(L)'
;MKKAEQFLIAVVIIGFLLDFMLIPGGKWVLIVGIALLANIYLFDFGSIIENLSLSDYNKKTRLPKKFELNKMLPGYAIVSIIMGMLFNFKTWPGGNTILLIGFAISLFAIYILNKGDNKVLAYGAIKRIIIYSLFGVVFYILPEYFWLEKTYHNYPEYVQARIEFDKDPENETLRTKMEEAFELTK
;
A
#
# COMPACT_ATOMS: atom_id res chain seq x y z
N MET A 1 9.15 -7.35 -14.43
CA MET A 1 9.30 -6.55 -13.19
C MET A 1 10.77 -6.32 -13.00
N LYS A 2 11.17 -5.11 -12.60
CA LYS A 2 12.60 -4.83 -12.36
C LYS A 2 13.07 -5.62 -11.14
N LYS A 3 14.36 -5.99 -11.10
CA LYS A 3 14.95 -6.68 -9.93
C LYS A 3 14.71 -5.93 -8.62
N ALA A 4 14.75 -4.60 -8.65
CA ALA A 4 14.48 -3.74 -7.49
C ALA A 4 13.02 -3.82 -7.00
N GLU A 5 12.04 -3.83 -7.92
CA GLU A 5 10.61 -4.00 -7.61
C GLU A 5 10.37 -5.36 -6.94
N GLN A 6 10.93 -6.43 -7.50
CA GLN A 6 10.83 -7.78 -6.94
C GLN A 6 11.46 -7.89 -5.55
N PHE A 7 12.65 -7.28 -5.37
CA PHE A 7 13.33 -7.23 -4.09
C PHE A 7 12.48 -6.51 -3.03
N LEU A 8 11.93 -5.34 -3.35
CA LEU A 8 11.08 -4.60 -2.40
C LEU A 8 9.77 -5.33 -2.10
N ILE A 9 9.15 -5.99 -3.08
CA ILE A 9 7.98 -6.84 -2.83
C ILE A 9 8.35 -7.96 -1.84
N ALA A 10 9.51 -8.60 -2.01
CA ALA A 10 9.99 -9.62 -1.06
C ALA A 10 10.21 -9.03 0.34
N VAL A 11 10.83 -7.84 0.45
CA VAL A 11 11.00 -7.14 1.74
C VAL A 11 9.66 -6.81 2.40
N VAL A 12 8.66 -6.37 1.63
CA VAL A 12 7.30 -6.10 2.14
C VAL A 12 6.63 -7.38 2.64
N ILE A 13 6.74 -8.48 1.90
CA ILE A 13 6.19 -9.78 2.32
C ILE A 13 6.87 -10.27 3.61
N ILE A 14 8.21 -10.17 3.68
CA ILE A 14 8.95 -10.53 4.90
C ILE A 14 8.53 -9.65 6.07
N GLY A 15 8.45 -8.33 5.87
CA GLY A 15 7.99 -7.39 6.90
C GLY A 15 6.58 -7.70 7.39
N PHE A 16 5.67 -8.05 6.47
CA PHE A 16 4.31 -8.47 6.80
C PHE A 16 4.31 -9.74 7.66
N LEU A 17 5.07 -10.76 7.29
CA LEU A 17 5.16 -12.01 8.06
C LEU A 17 5.77 -11.80 9.45
N LEU A 18 6.85 -11.00 9.53
CA LEU A 18 7.49 -10.67 10.81
C LEU A 18 6.53 -9.93 11.74
N ASP A 19 5.82 -8.93 11.21
CA ASP A 19 4.85 -8.16 11.98
C ASP A 19 3.63 -9.00 12.41
N PHE A 20 3.15 -9.86 11.52
CA PHE A 20 2.06 -10.80 11.80
C PHE A 20 2.43 -11.83 12.89
N MET A 21 3.71 -12.20 12.97
CA MET A 21 4.25 -13.07 14.03
C MET A 21 4.64 -12.30 15.30
N LEU A 22 4.34 -11.01 15.39
CA LEU A 22 4.71 -10.14 16.51
C LEU A 22 6.24 -10.07 16.76
N ILE A 23 7.06 -10.33 15.73
CA ILE A 23 8.52 -10.28 15.86
C ILE A 23 8.95 -8.81 15.97
N PRO A 24 9.75 -8.44 16.99
CA PRO A 24 10.26 -7.09 17.15
C PRO A 24 10.94 -6.57 15.88
N GLY A 25 10.56 -5.37 15.44
CA GLY A 25 11.09 -4.74 14.23
C GLY A 25 10.33 -5.08 12.93
N GLY A 26 9.47 -6.11 12.91
CA GLY A 26 8.66 -6.47 11.74
C GLY A 26 7.83 -5.30 11.22
N LYS A 27 7.20 -4.54 12.13
CA LYS A 27 6.46 -3.30 11.84
C LYS A 27 7.29 -2.30 11.04
N TRP A 28 8.54 -2.07 11.45
CA TRP A 28 9.41 -1.07 10.82
C TRP A 28 9.87 -1.53 9.44
N VAL A 29 10.23 -2.81 9.30
CA VAL A 29 10.58 -3.41 8.00
C VAL A 29 9.42 -3.28 7.03
N LEU A 30 8.19 -3.56 7.47
CA LEU A 30 6.99 -3.43 6.63
C LEU A 30 6.75 -1.98 6.19
N ILE A 31 6.75 -1.03 7.14
CA ILE A 31 6.49 0.38 6.85
C ILE A 31 7.54 0.95 5.89
N VAL A 32 8.83 0.69 6.16
CA VAL A 32 9.92 1.16 5.30
C VAL A 32 9.87 0.47 3.93
N GLY A 33 9.61 -0.83 3.89
CA GLY A 33 9.46 -1.58 2.64
C GLY A 33 8.34 -1.02 1.76
N ILE A 34 7.17 -0.75 2.34
CA ILE A 34 6.04 -0.15 1.63
C ILE A 34 6.36 1.28 1.18
N ALA A 35 6.98 2.10 2.03
CA ALA A 35 7.36 3.46 1.67
C ALA A 35 8.34 3.47 0.47
N LEU A 36 9.35 2.59 0.48
CA LEU A 36 10.29 2.45 -0.64
C LEU A 36 9.59 1.96 -1.91
N LEU A 37 8.70 0.96 -1.79
CA LEU A 37 7.93 0.44 -2.91
C LEU A 37 7.02 1.54 -3.50
N ALA A 38 6.36 2.32 -2.66
CA ALA A 38 5.53 3.45 -3.07
C ALA A 38 6.34 4.51 -3.83
N ASN A 39 7.54 4.85 -3.35
CA ASN A 39 8.43 5.79 -4.04
C ASN A 39 8.83 5.30 -5.43
N ILE A 40 9.13 4.00 -5.59
CA ILE A 40 9.41 3.40 -6.89
C ILE A 40 8.21 3.56 -7.83
N TYR A 41 6.99 3.29 -7.36
CA TYR A 41 5.78 3.46 -8.18
C TYR A 41 5.41 4.93 -8.45
N LEU A 42 5.77 5.86 -7.59
CA LEU A 42 5.43 7.28 -7.78
C LEU A 42 6.40 7.98 -8.74
N PHE A 43 7.70 7.69 -8.61
CA PHE A 43 8.75 8.40 -9.35
C PHE A 43 9.33 7.62 -10.53
N ASP A 44 9.36 6.28 -10.47
CA ASP A 44 10.04 5.45 -11.46
C ASP A 44 9.08 4.65 -12.37
N PHE A 45 7.78 4.93 -12.31
CA PHE A 45 6.75 4.12 -12.97
C PHE A 45 6.97 3.90 -14.46
N GLY A 46 7.22 4.98 -15.21
CA GLY A 46 7.42 4.91 -16.66
C GLY A 46 8.61 4.03 -17.04
N SER A 47 9.70 4.10 -16.28
CA SER A 47 10.90 3.31 -16.55
C SER A 47 10.73 1.84 -16.15
N ILE A 48 9.91 1.54 -15.12
CA ILE A 48 9.55 0.18 -14.69
C ILE A 48 8.73 -0.54 -15.76
N ILE A 49 7.85 0.18 -16.46
CA ILE A 49 7.07 -0.42 -17.55
C ILE A 49 7.93 -0.64 -18.78
N GLU A 50 8.71 0.35 -19.19
CA GLU A 50 9.53 0.26 -20.39
C GLU A 50 10.82 -0.57 -20.19
N ASN A 51 11.06 -1.09 -18.98
CA ASN A 51 12.30 -1.79 -18.60
C ASN A 51 13.59 -1.01 -18.92
N LEU A 52 13.52 0.33 -18.89
CA LEU A 52 14.66 1.21 -19.12
C LEU A 52 15.35 1.55 -17.80
N SER A 53 16.66 1.81 -17.83
CA SER A 53 17.34 2.43 -16.69
C SER A 53 16.79 3.84 -16.46
N LEU A 54 16.81 4.36 -15.23
CA LEU A 54 16.41 5.73 -14.91
C LEU A 54 17.16 6.76 -15.77
N SER A 55 18.46 6.52 -15.99
CA SER A 55 19.32 7.36 -16.82
C SER A 55 18.87 7.37 -18.28
N ASP A 56 18.58 6.19 -18.84
CA ASP A 56 18.18 6.07 -20.25
C ASP A 56 16.77 6.58 -20.48
N TYR A 57 15.87 6.35 -19.52
CA TYR A 57 14.52 6.92 -19.54
C TYR A 57 14.57 8.45 -19.53
N ASN A 58 15.34 9.05 -18.62
CA ASN A 58 15.50 10.51 -18.54
C ASN A 58 16.17 11.11 -19.77
N LYS A 59 17.10 10.38 -20.42
CA LYS A 59 17.70 10.80 -21.70
C LYS A 59 16.68 10.77 -22.84
N LYS A 60 15.83 9.74 -22.89
CA LYS A 60 14.77 9.55 -23.90
C LYS A 60 13.64 10.57 -23.76
N THR A 61 13.37 11.06 -22.55
CA THR A 61 12.29 12.03 -22.25
C THR A 61 12.73 13.50 -22.23
N ARG A 62 13.93 13.85 -22.72
CA ARG A 62 14.50 15.23 -22.72
C ARG A 62 13.72 16.32 -23.50
N LEU A 63 12.53 16.04 -24.04
CA LEU A 63 11.67 17.03 -24.72
C LEU A 63 10.63 17.64 -23.74
N PRO A 64 10.14 18.87 -23.98
CA PRO A 64 9.73 19.77 -22.91
C PRO A 64 8.51 19.26 -22.13
N LYS A 65 8.63 19.44 -20.79
CA LYS A 65 7.68 19.22 -19.68
C LYS A 65 6.21 19.53 -20.01
N LYS A 66 5.51 18.67 -20.76
CA LYS A 66 4.06 18.55 -20.59
C LYS A 66 3.81 17.56 -19.46
N PHE A 67 2.87 17.90 -18.58
CA PHE A 67 2.43 17.02 -17.51
C PHE A 67 1.75 15.80 -18.13
N GLU A 68 2.49 14.69 -18.24
CA GLU A 68 2.04 13.45 -18.85
C GLU A 68 1.24 12.62 -17.84
N LEU A 69 -0.03 13.01 -17.64
CA LEU A 69 -1.00 12.33 -16.77
C LEU A 69 -1.01 10.80 -16.97
N ASN A 70 -0.93 10.36 -18.23
CA ASN A 70 -0.90 8.95 -18.60
C ASN A 70 0.29 8.17 -18.04
N LYS A 71 1.42 8.82 -17.72
CA LYS A 71 2.60 8.17 -17.14
C LYS A 71 2.65 8.23 -15.62
N MET A 72 1.98 9.19 -15.00
CA MET A 72 2.00 9.37 -13.54
C MET A 72 0.81 8.70 -12.84
N LEU A 73 -0.39 8.85 -13.42
CA LEU A 73 -1.65 8.44 -12.79
C LEU A 73 -1.70 6.95 -12.41
N PRO A 74 -1.20 6.01 -13.23
CA PRO A 74 -1.19 4.60 -12.82
C PRO A 74 -0.27 4.33 -11.61
N GLY A 75 0.82 5.08 -11.48
CA GLY A 75 1.71 5.04 -10.32
C GLY A 75 0.98 5.48 -9.05
N TYR A 76 0.29 6.63 -9.11
CA TYR A 76 -0.57 7.10 -8.00
C TYR A 76 -1.64 6.08 -7.62
N ALA A 77 -2.30 5.46 -8.60
CA ALA A 77 -3.31 4.44 -8.35
C ALA A 77 -2.76 3.27 -7.51
N ILE A 78 -1.62 2.74 -7.94
CA ILE A 78 -0.95 1.61 -7.25
C ILE A 78 -0.47 2.04 -5.85
N VAL A 79 0.11 3.23 -5.71
CA VAL A 79 0.56 3.75 -4.40
C VAL A 79 -0.62 3.89 -3.45
N SER A 80 -1.74 4.48 -3.88
CA SER A 80 -2.94 4.59 -3.05
C SER A 80 -3.45 3.22 -2.61
N ILE A 81 -3.46 2.21 -3.50
CA ILE A 81 -3.87 0.86 -3.12
C ILE A 81 -2.91 0.24 -2.11
N ILE A 82 -1.60 0.32 -2.32
CA ILE A 82 -0.59 -0.21 -1.40
C ILE A 82 -0.69 0.46 -0.01
N MET A 83 -0.84 1.79 0.01
CA MET A 83 -0.99 2.55 1.25
C MET A 83 -2.31 2.20 1.97
N GLY A 84 -3.40 2.06 1.23
CA GLY A 84 -4.69 1.64 1.77
C GLY A 84 -4.63 0.24 2.39
N MET A 85 -3.94 -0.71 1.74
CA MET A 85 -3.69 -2.05 2.29
C MET A 85 -2.87 -1.98 3.59
N LEU A 86 -1.81 -1.16 3.63
CA LEU A 86 -1.03 -0.95 4.85
C LEU A 86 -1.89 -0.39 5.99
N PHE A 87 -2.69 0.65 5.71
CA PHE A 87 -3.56 1.26 6.70
C PHE A 87 -4.60 0.28 7.23
N ASN A 88 -5.21 -0.51 6.34
CA ASN A 88 -6.17 -1.55 6.72
C ASN A 88 -5.49 -2.66 7.56
N PHE A 89 -4.30 -3.13 7.16
CA PHE A 89 -3.52 -4.11 7.92
C PHE A 89 -3.16 -3.62 9.33
N LYS A 90 -2.79 -2.34 9.45
CA LYS A 90 -2.45 -1.71 10.72
C LYS A 90 -3.66 -1.23 11.53
N THR A 91 -4.87 -1.44 11.02
CA THR A 91 -6.11 -0.89 11.59
C THR A 91 -5.98 0.61 11.87
N TRP A 92 -5.32 1.32 10.94
CA TRP A 92 -5.23 2.78 10.97
C TRP A 92 -6.46 3.40 10.32
N PRO A 93 -6.94 4.53 10.86
CA PRO A 93 -8.15 5.17 10.35
C PRO A 93 -7.99 5.56 8.88
N GLY A 94 -9.05 5.33 8.11
CA GLY A 94 -9.12 5.74 6.70
C GLY A 94 -8.56 4.72 5.69
N GLY A 95 -8.12 3.53 6.11
CA GLY A 95 -7.62 2.50 5.18
C GLY A 95 -8.58 2.18 4.02
N ASN A 96 -9.85 1.95 4.32
CA ASN A 96 -10.88 1.69 3.30
C ASN A 96 -11.13 2.90 2.39
N THR A 97 -11.09 4.11 2.93
CA THR A 97 -11.21 5.35 2.15
C THR A 97 -10.05 5.51 1.17
N ILE A 98 -8.82 5.23 1.62
CA ILE A 98 -7.61 5.28 0.78
C ILE A 98 -7.69 4.22 -0.33
N LEU A 99 -8.16 3.00 -0.01
CA LEU A 99 -8.40 1.95 -1.01
C LEU A 99 -9.43 2.39 -2.06
N LEU A 100 -10.55 2.97 -1.64
CA LEU A 100 -11.59 3.47 -2.55
C LEU A 100 -11.06 4.56 -3.49
N ILE A 101 -10.28 5.50 -2.96
CA ILE A 101 -9.57 6.52 -3.76
C ILE A 101 -8.64 5.84 -4.76
N GLY A 102 -7.86 4.84 -4.32
CA GLY A 102 -6.98 4.06 -5.18
C GLY A 102 -7.73 3.37 -6.33
N PHE A 103 -8.89 2.75 -6.06
CA PHE A 103 -9.71 2.13 -7.10
C PHE A 103 -10.30 3.16 -8.08
N ALA A 104 -10.75 4.32 -7.59
CA ALA A 104 -11.24 5.39 -8.45
C ALA A 104 -10.14 5.92 -9.38
N ILE A 105 -8.93 6.15 -8.85
CA ILE A 105 -7.76 6.55 -9.65
C ILE A 105 -7.38 5.44 -10.63
N SER A 106 -7.45 4.17 -10.24
CA SER A 106 -7.20 3.02 -11.14
C SER A 106 -8.14 3.01 -12.34
N LEU A 107 -9.45 3.20 -12.12
CA LEU A 107 -10.43 3.27 -13.21
C LEU A 107 -10.14 4.45 -14.15
N PHE A 108 -9.84 5.62 -13.57
CA PHE A 108 -9.48 6.81 -14.34
C PHE A 108 -8.17 6.63 -15.12
N ALA A 109 -7.17 5.98 -14.51
CA ALA A 109 -5.90 5.65 -15.15
C ALA A 109 -6.10 4.70 -16.34
N ILE A 110 -6.88 3.63 -16.17
CA ILE A 110 -7.22 2.69 -17.26
C ILE A 110 -7.90 3.43 -18.42
N TYR A 111 -8.85 4.32 -18.11
CA TYR A 111 -9.54 5.13 -19.12
C TYR A 111 -8.56 6.01 -19.93
N ILE A 112 -7.66 6.74 -19.26
CA ILE A 112 -6.65 7.58 -19.92
C ILE A 112 -5.67 6.73 -20.74
N LEU A 113 -5.22 5.60 -20.21
CA LEU A 113 -4.28 4.71 -20.89
C LEU A 113 -4.86 4.14 -22.19
N ASN A 114 -6.15 3.79 -22.20
CA ASN A 114 -6.84 3.31 -23.39
C ASN A 114 -7.00 4.38 -24.49
N LYS A 115 -6.92 5.67 -24.14
CA LYS A 115 -6.92 6.78 -25.09
C LYS A 115 -5.52 7.13 -25.63
N GLY A 116 -4.47 6.59 -25.04
CA GLY A 116 -3.09 6.91 -25.43
C GLY A 116 -2.57 6.04 -26.56
N ASP A 117 -1.62 6.58 -27.34
CA ASP A 117 -1.03 5.88 -28.50
C ASP A 117 -0.03 4.78 -28.10
N ASN A 118 0.55 4.87 -26.89
CA ASN A 118 1.56 3.92 -26.42
C ASN A 118 0.92 2.65 -25.82
N LYS A 119 0.57 1.70 -26.70
CA LYS A 119 -0.03 0.41 -26.32
C LYS A 119 0.84 -0.44 -25.39
N VAL A 120 2.17 -0.36 -25.53
CA VAL A 120 3.12 -1.10 -24.66
C VAL A 120 3.04 -0.58 -23.23
N LEU A 121 3.04 0.75 -23.07
CA LEU A 121 2.89 1.39 -21.77
C LEU A 121 1.51 1.08 -21.16
N ALA A 122 0.44 1.19 -21.95
CA ALA A 122 -0.93 0.91 -21.51
C ALA A 122 -1.06 -0.53 -20.99
N TYR A 123 -0.66 -1.53 -21.78
CA TYR A 123 -0.77 -2.93 -21.37
C TYR A 123 0.06 -3.23 -20.11
N GLY A 124 1.29 -2.72 -20.04
CA GLY A 124 2.16 -2.89 -18.88
C GLY A 124 1.64 -2.23 -17.60
N ALA A 125 1.00 -1.08 -17.72
CA ALA A 125 0.38 -0.36 -16.60
C ALA A 125 -0.91 -1.05 -16.13
N ILE A 126 -1.83 -1.35 -17.07
CA ILE A 126 -3.13 -1.97 -16.77
C ILE A 126 -2.94 -3.31 -16.07
N LYS A 127 -2.01 -4.16 -16.54
CA LYS A 127 -1.72 -5.45 -15.91
C LYS A 127 -1.34 -5.29 -14.43
N ARG A 128 -0.51 -4.29 -14.10
CA ARG A 128 -0.10 -4.02 -12.71
C ARG A 128 -1.24 -3.44 -11.89
N ILE A 129 -1.98 -2.48 -12.43
CA ILE A 129 -3.17 -1.92 -11.78
C ILE A 129 -4.13 -3.05 -11.39
N ILE A 130 -4.42 -3.99 -12.31
CA ILE A 130 -5.32 -5.11 -12.04
C ILE A 130 -4.77 -6.00 -10.93
N ILE A 131 -3.48 -6.35 -10.97
CA ILE A 131 -2.85 -7.19 -9.92
C ILE A 131 -2.98 -6.53 -8.54
N TYR A 132 -2.58 -5.26 -8.39
CA TYR A 132 -2.67 -4.56 -7.11
C TYR A 132 -4.11 -4.32 -6.68
N SER A 133 -5.01 -4.00 -7.62
CA SER A 133 -6.42 -3.80 -7.32
C SER A 133 -7.07 -5.08 -6.82
N LEU A 134 -6.70 -6.25 -7.36
CA LEU A 134 -7.20 -7.54 -6.89
C LEU A 134 -6.83 -7.78 -5.42
N PHE A 135 -5.56 -7.52 -5.05
CA PHE A 135 -5.14 -7.58 -3.64
C PHE A 135 -5.87 -6.52 -2.79
N GLY A 136 -5.99 -5.29 -3.28
CA GLY A 136 -6.71 -4.23 -2.60
C GLY A 136 -8.16 -4.59 -2.31
N VAL A 137 -8.85 -5.25 -3.26
CA VAL A 137 -10.25 -5.68 -3.07
C VAL A 137 -10.35 -6.69 -1.92
N VAL A 138 -9.41 -7.62 -1.81
CA VAL A 138 -9.35 -8.55 -0.67
C VAL A 138 -9.25 -7.78 0.65
N PHE A 139 -8.39 -6.77 0.74
CA PHE A 139 -8.29 -5.94 1.95
C PHE A 139 -9.55 -5.11 2.23
N TYR A 140 -10.23 -4.63 1.19
CA TYR A 140 -11.41 -3.80 1.32
C TYR A 140 -12.64 -4.55 1.84
N ILE A 141 -12.82 -5.81 1.42
CA ILE A 141 -13.98 -6.63 1.82
C ILE A 141 -13.82 -7.25 3.21
N LEU A 142 -12.61 -7.28 3.76
CA LEU A 142 -12.36 -7.81 5.10
C LEU A 142 -12.95 -6.87 6.18
N PRO A 143 -13.43 -7.43 7.30
CA PRO A 143 -13.83 -6.62 8.45
C PRO A 143 -12.72 -5.68 8.93
N GLU A 144 -13.08 -4.51 9.43
CA GLU A 144 -12.14 -3.44 9.84
C GLU A 144 -11.05 -3.91 10.83
N TYR A 145 -11.43 -4.79 11.77
CA TYR A 145 -10.53 -5.32 12.78
C TYR A 145 -10.00 -6.72 12.46
N PHE A 146 -10.24 -7.25 11.25
CA PHE A 146 -9.87 -8.62 10.89
C PHE A 146 -8.39 -8.93 11.12
N TRP A 147 -7.51 -8.03 10.67
CA TRP A 147 -6.06 -8.21 10.84
C TRP A 147 -5.61 -8.06 12.29
N LEU A 148 -6.23 -7.15 13.05
CA LEU A 148 -5.96 -6.96 14.47
C LEU A 148 -6.31 -8.23 15.25
N GLU A 149 -7.53 -8.73 15.08
CA GLU A 149 -8.01 -9.97 15.70
C GLU A 149 -7.13 -11.16 15.36
N LYS A 150 -6.68 -11.25 14.09
CA LYS A 150 -5.88 -12.38 13.64
C LYS A 150 -4.44 -12.33 14.15
N THR A 151 -3.84 -11.13 14.17
CA THR A 151 -2.46 -10.92 14.62
C THR A 151 -2.36 -11.10 16.14
N TYR A 152 -3.32 -10.55 16.88
CA TYR A 152 -3.36 -10.61 18.35
C TYR A 152 -4.33 -11.68 18.86
N HIS A 153 -4.49 -12.79 18.14
CA HIS A 153 -5.48 -13.82 18.50
C HIS A 153 -5.24 -14.44 19.89
N ASN A 154 -3.99 -14.42 20.37
CA ASN A 154 -3.61 -14.88 21.72
C ASN A 154 -3.83 -13.81 22.80
N TYR A 155 -4.19 -12.59 22.43
CA TYR A 155 -4.31 -11.43 23.31
C TYR A 155 -5.68 -10.74 23.12
N PRO A 156 -6.80 -11.43 23.43
CA PRO A 156 -8.14 -10.89 23.21
C PRO A 156 -8.42 -9.62 24.03
N GLU A 157 -7.80 -9.47 25.19
CA GLU A 157 -7.91 -8.27 26.03
C GLU A 157 -7.41 -7.02 25.31
N TYR A 158 -6.26 -7.13 24.62
CA TYR A 158 -5.73 -6.02 23.82
C TYR A 158 -6.64 -5.69 22.63
N VAL A 159 -7.17 -6.72 21.95
CA VAL A 159 -8.10 -6.52 20.83
C VAL A 159 -9.34 -5.76 21.28
N GLN A 160 -9.96 -6.16 22.39
CA GLN A 160 -11.15 -5.50 22.94
C GLN A 160 -10.84 -4.07 23.38
N ALA A 161 -9.76 -3.87 24.14
CA ALA A 161 -9.35 -2.55 24.60
C ALA A 161 -9.08 -1.59 23.43
N ARG A 162 -8.50 -2.11 22.33
CA ARG A 162 -8.27 -1.33 21.11
C ARG A 162 -9.58 -0.94 20.42
N ILE A 163 -10.52 -1.86 20.28
CA ILE A 163 -11.83 -1.60 19.67
C ILE A 163 -12.63 -0.59 20.51
N GLU A 164 -12.56 -0.67 21.84
CA GLU A 164 -13.20 0.29 22.74
C GLU A 164 -12.57 1.68 22.62
N PHE A 165 -11.23 1.76 22.60
CA PHE A 165 -10.52 3.03 22.41
C PHE A 165 -10.84 3.67 21.06
N ASP A 166 -10.91 2.90 19.97
CA ASP A 166 -11.22 3.46 18.65
C ASP A 166 -12.67 4.01 18.56
N LYS A 167 -13.59 3.59 19.44
CA LYS A 167 -14.95 4.16 19.55
C LYS A 167 -15.01 5.48 20.32
N ASP A 168 -14.11 5.66 21.29
CA ASP A 168 -14.01 6.86 22.12
C ASP A 168 -12.53 7.24 22.36
N PRO A 169 -11.85 7.81 21.34
CA PRO A 169 -10.40 8.07 21.39
C PRO A 169 -10.00 9.18 22.38
N GLU A 170 -10.95 9.99 22.82
CA GLU A 170 -10.71 11.09 23.77
C GLU A 170 -10.69 10.60 25.24
N ASN A 171 -11.13 9.36 25.48
CA ASN A 171 -11.19 8.78 26.81
C ASN A 171 -9.82 8.27 27.27
N GLU A 172 -9.19 9.02 28.17
CA GLU A 172 -7.87 8.66 28.70
C GLU A 172 -7.86 7.31 29.42
N THR A 173 -8.97 6.89 30.04
CA THR A 173 -9.04 5.60 30.74
C THR A 173 -8.97 4.44 29.76
N LEU A 174 -9.62 4.56 28.58
CA LEU A 174 -9.54 3.56 27.52
C LEU A 174 -8.15 3.52 26.89
N ARG A 175 -7.50 4.68 26.74
CA ARG A 175 -6.11 4.78 26.27
C ARG A 175 -5.17 4.00 27.20
N THR A 176 -5.24 4.24 28.51
CA THR A 176 -4.38 3.56 29.49
C THR A 176 -4.63 2.05 29.49
N LYS A 177 -5.89 1.60 29.46
CA LYS A 177 -6.22 0.17 29.38
C LYS A 177 -5.65 -0.50 28.12
N MET A 178 -5.75 0.17 26.97
CA MET A 178 -5.19 -0.32 25.71
C MET A 178 -3.66 -0.41 25.79
N GLU A 179 -2.99 0.59 26.35
CA GLU A 179 -1.53 0.62 26.51
C GLU A 179 -1.05 -0.48 27.46
N GLU A 180 -1.71 -0.68 28.61
CA GLU A 180 -1.40 -1.75 29.56
C GLU A 180 -1.56 -3.13 28.92
N ALA A 181 -2.67 -3.36 28.20
CA ALA A 181 -2.90 -4.61 27.48
C ALA A 181 -1.88 -4.83 26.35
N PHE A 182 -1.39 -3.75 25.72
CA PHE A 182 -0.37 -3.83 24.67
C PHE A 182 0.99 -4.25 25.22
N GLU A 183 1.38 -3.81 26.42
CA GLU A 183 2.65 -4.22 27.04
C GLU A 183 2.71 -5.74 27.29
N LEU A 184 1.56 -6.40 27.50
CA LEU A 184 1.48 -7.86 27.64
C LEU A 184 1.73 -8.62 26.34
N THR A 185 1.74 -7.93 25.20
CA THR A 185 1.96 -8.52 23.86
C THR A 185 3.41 -8.51 23.40
N LYS A 186 4.29 -7.80 24.13
CA LYS A 186 5.73 -7.68 23.84
C LYS A 186 6.53 -8.83 24.42
#